data_AF-A0A9W9H1D7-F1
#
_entry.id   AF-A0A9W9H1D7-F1
#
_cell.length_a   1.000
_cell.length_b   1.000
_cell.length_c   1.000
_cell.angle_alpha   90.00
_cell.angle_beta   90.00
_cell.angle_gamma   90.00
#
_symmetry.space_group_name_H-M   'P 1'
#
loop_
_entity.id
_entity.type
_entity.pdbx_description
1 polymer ?
#
loop_
_entity_poly.entity_id
_entity_poly.type
_entity_poly.pdbx_seq_one_letter_code
_entity_poly.pdbx_strand_id
1 'polypeptide(L)'
;MGDAACPSDDEFRRTLEESLATWSSYLDTQSEDSLLPRRAIDLRSLVVASPSLDKTTSFDCKEQGSLYINGVSIWRTSKGECDLQPKVMPKQLLLAVGSRTNVTLSEDAPFSDWPGVRGLSGYDKGNYLSVLYLAWAYILSARWVELLNSSADHECHMAYTAQEADNVLPESDKQSVIEVDIGDNVCEQEALWWRNLLCSGDGWDATVDYNGRTYLSPWSVSANNAGLALATRYPLSAESNSSGSVVALEYLSRFCVHHRIYAQCSVALAGIFSTNTAKCYRDT
;
A
#
# COMPACT_ATOMS: atom_id res chain seq x y z
N MET A 1 3.34 12.92 40.92
CA MET A 1 1.94 12.69 40.47
C MET A 1 2.02 12.32 39.01
N GLY A 2 1.60 11.11 38.64
CA GLY A 2 1.63 10.65 37.24
C GLY A 2 0.63 11.43 36.38
N ASP A 3 0.84 11.43 35.06
CA ASP A 3 -0.09 11.99 34.08
C ASP A 3 -1.45 11.29 34.24
N ALA A 4 -2.48 12.01 34.73
CA ALA A 4 -3.81 11.46 34.98
C ALA A 4 -4.51 10.95 33.71
N ALA A 5 -3.98 11.26 32.52
CA ALA A 5 -4.47 10.78 31.24
C ALA A 5 -3.69 9.58 30.67
N CYS A 6 -2.55 9.21 31.26
CA CYS A 6 -1.80 8.02 30.85
C CYS A 6 -2.03 6.90 31.89
N PRO A 7 -2.51 5.72 31.47
CA PRO A 7 -2.57 4.57 32.37
C PRO A 7 -1.16 4.26 32.89
N SER A 8 -1.09 3.77 34.12
CA SER A 8 0.16 3.20 34.64
C SER A 8 0.62 2.02 33.76
N ASP A 9 1.92 1.71 33.78
CA ASP A 9 2.48 0.60 32.99
C ASP A 9 1.74 -0.74 33.26
N ASP A 10 1.34 -0.97 34.51
CA ASP A 10 0.57 -2.14 34.92
C ASP A 10 -0.84 -2.16 34.32
N GLU A 11 -1.53 -1.01 34.29
CA GLU A 11 -2.86 -0.87 33.68
C GLU A 11 -2.80 -1.00 32.15
N PHE A 12 -1.76 -0.43 31.54
CA PHE A 12 -1.50 -0.58 30.11
C PHE A 12 -1.28 -2.05 29.75
N ARG A 13 -0.38 -2.73 30.46
CA ARG A 13 -0.07 -4.15 30.21
C ARG A 13 -1.28 -5.06 30.43
N ARG A 14 -2.05 -4.84 31.51
CA ARG A 14 -3.29 -5.59 31.76
C ARG A 14 -4.29 -5.39 30.61
N THR A 15 -4.51 -4.15 30.18
CA THR A 15 -5.43 -3.84 29.07
C THR A 15 -4.96 -4.50 27.76
N LEU A 16 -3.66 -4.50 27.50
CA LEU A 16 -3.07 -5.16 26.33
C LEU A 16 -3.30 -6.68 26.37
N GLU A 17 -3.08 -7.33 27.52
CA GLU A 17 -3.30 -8.77 27.69
C GLU A 17 -4.78 -9.16 27.57
N GLU A 18 -5.68 -8.40 28.19
CA GLU A 18 -7.13 -8.62 28.08
C GLU A 18 -7.61 -8.44 26.64
N SER A 19 -7.12 -7.40 25.96
CA SER A 19 -7.39 -7.16 24.54
C SER A 19 -6.89 -8.34 23.70
N LEU A 20 -5.63 -8.76 23.88
CA LEU A 20 -5.05 -9.88 23.13
C LEU A 20 -5.84 -11.17 23.34
N ALA A 21 -6.22 -11.49 24.57
CA ALA A 21 -7.02 -12.68 24.89
C ALA A 21 -8.40 -12.61 24.22
N THR A 22 -9.02 -11.43 24.25
CA THR A 22 -10.32 -11.19 23.61
C THR A 22 -10.23 -11.37 22.09
N TRP A 23 -9.26 -10.71 21.43
CA TRP A 23 -9.08 -10.82 19.98
C TRP A 23 -8.70 -12.23 19.55
N SER A 24 -7.85 -12.91 20.31
CA SER A 24 -7.47 -14.31 20.04
C SER A 24 -8.67 -15.25 20.16
N SER A 25 -9.57 -15.04 21.12
CA SER A 25 -10.77 -15.88 21.28
C SER A 25 -11.71 -15.85 20.06
N TYR A 26 -11.71 -14.73 19.32
CA TYR A 26 -12.47 -14.62 18.07
C TYR A 26 -11.87 -15.39 16.90
N LEU A 27 -10.56 -15.70 16.95
CA LEU A 27 -9.90 -16.56 15.95
C LEU A 27 -10.30 -18.03 16.14
N ASP A 28 -10.53 -18.46 17.38
CA ASP A 28 -10.91 -19.84 17.72
C ASP A 28 -12.39 -20.13 17.43
N THR A 29 -13.25 -19.11 17.40
CA THR A 29 -14.63 -19.25 16.92
C THR A 29 -14.66 -19.33 15.40
N GLN A 30 -14.52 -20.55 14.86
CA GLN A 30 -14.84 -20.84 13.46
C GLN A 30 -16.29 -20.43 13.16
N SER A 31 -16.47 -19.28 12.51
CA SER A 31 -17.71 -18.98 11.80
C SER A 31 -17.82 -19.96 10.63
N GLU A 32 -18.91 -20.74 10.56
CA GLU A 32 -19.22 -21.59 9.39
C GLU A 32 -19.36 -20.78 8.09
N ASP A 33 -19.54 -19.46 8.20
CA ASP A 33 -19.52 -18.53 7.08
C ASP A 33 -18.07 -18.08 6.81
N SER A 34 -17.45 -18.63 5.77
CA SER A 34 -16.13 -18.21 5.28
C SER A 34 -16.15 -16.88 4.51
N LEU A 35 -17.34 -16.35 4.21
CA LEU A 35 -17.51 -15.12 3.42
C LEU A 35 -17.17 -13.85 4.21
N LEU A 36 -16.49 -12.91 3.56
CA LEU A 36 -16.21 -11.60 4.16
C LEU A 36 -17.49 -10.79 4.38
N PRO A 37 -17.63 -10.09 5.53
CA PRO A 37 -18.73 -9.14 5.73
C PRO A 37 -18.65 -7.98 4.74
N ARG A 38 -19.79 -7.56 4.18
CA ARG A 38 -19.85 -6.43 3.23
C ARG A 38 -19.28 -5.11 3.79
N ARG A 39 -19.35 -4.91 5.11
CA ARG A 39 -18.77 -3.73 5.77
C ARG A 39 -17.24 -3.73 5.76
N ALA A 40 -16.59 -4.90 5.67
CA ALA A 40 -15.13 -5.01 5.65
C ALA A 40 -14.51 -4.45 4.36
N ILE A 41 -15.31 -4.32 3.29
CA ILE A 41 -14.86 -3.82 1.98
C ILE A 41 -15.33 -2.38 1.69
N ASP A 42 -16.13 -1.78 2.57
CA ASP A 42 -16.59 -0.40 2.40
C ASP A 42 -15.57 0.58 2.99
N LEU A 43 -14.61 0.98 2.15
CA LEU A 43 -13.57 1.93 2.55
C LEU A 43 -14.07 3.38 2.61
N ARG A 44 -15.29 3.67 2.13
CA ARG A 44 -15.80 5.05 2.08
C ARG A 44 -15.91 5.66 3.47
N SER A 45 -16.33 4.87 4.46
CA SER A 45 -16.41 5.33 5.84
C SER A 45 -15.04 5.71 6.43
N LEU A 46 -13.94 5.16 5.91
CA LEU A 46 -12.59 5.46 6.37
C LEU A 46 -12.05 6.77 5.75
N VAL A 47 -12.43 7.05 4.50
CA VAL A 47 -11.93 8.23 3.75
C VAL A 47 -12.58 9.53 4.22
N VAL A 48 -13.85 9.50 4.64
CA VAL A 48 -14.59 10.71 5.07
C VAL A 48 -13.94 11.42 6.26
N ALA A 49 -13.17 10.70 7.08
CA ALA A 49 -12.47 11.27 8.25
C ALA A 49 -10.99 11.61 7.99
N SER A 50 -10.47 11.41 6.78
CA SER A 50 -9.05 11.58 6.49
C SER A 50 -8.69 13.06 6.26
N PRO A 51 -7.77 13.65 7.04
CA PRO A 51 -7.33 15.01 6.83
C PRO A 51 -6.55 15.13 5.50
N SER A 52 -6.79 16.21 4.76
CA SER A 52 -5.99 16.56 3.58
C SER A 52 -4.70 17.25 4.00
N LEU A 53 -3.57 16.85 3.43
CA LEU A 53 -2.33 17.61 3.52
C LEU A 53 -2.38 18.78 2.52
N ASP A 54 -2.18 19.99 3.03
CA ASP A 54 -2.07 21.20 2.20
C ASP A 54 -0.77 21.16 1.38
N LYS A 55 -0.85 21.59 0.12
CA LYS A 55 0.17 21.35 -0.92
C LYS A 55 1.43 22.23 -0.81
N THR A 56 1.70 22.90 0.31
CA THR A 56 2.69 24.01 0.30
C THR A 56 3.39 24.25 1.63
N THR A 57 4.02 23.21 2.15
CA THR A 57 4.78 23.32 3.40
C THR A 57 6.15 22.67 3.19
N SER A 58 7.19 23.49 3.28
CA SER A 58 8.55 23.01 3.48
C SER A 58 8.60 22.35 4.87
N PHE A 59 9.17 21.16 4.94
CA PHE A 59 9.30 20.41 6.18
C PHE A 59 10.74 19.94 6.33
N ASP A 60 11.31 20.20 7.51
CA ASP A 60 12.62 19.69 7.86
C ASP A 60 12.53 18.19 8.16
N CYS A 61 13.42 17.41 7.55
CA CYS A 61 13.38 15.96 7.60
C CYS A 61 14.52 15.40 8.44
N LYS A 62 14.21 14.37 9.22
CA LYS A 62 15.20 13.67 10.06
C LYS A 62 15.63 12.37 9.38
N GLU A 63 16.94 12.21 9.21
CA GLU A 63 17.54 11.01 8.62
C GLU A 63 17.89 9.98 9.70
N GLN A 64 17.30 8.80 9.63
CA GLN A 64 17.57 7.67 10.54
C GLN A 64 17.56 6.33 9.77
N GLY A 65 18.25 6.25 8.64
CA GLY A 65 18.16 5.13 7.68
C GLY A 65 16.83 5.10 6.89
N SER A 66 15.89 5.95 7.28
CA SER A 66 14.66 6.32 6.59
C SER A 66 14.45 7.81 6.84
N LEU A 67 13.63 8.44 6.00
CA LEU A 67 13.33 9.85 6.09
C LEU A 67 12.05 10.05 6.89
N TYR A 68 12.07 10.95 7.86
CA TYR A 68 10.92 11.22 8.72
C TYR A 68 10.61 12.71 8.80
N ILE A 69 9.32 13.03 8.86
CA ILE A 69 8.85 14.38 9.19
C ILE A 69 8.40 14.40 10.65
N ASN A 70 8.79 15.46 11.36
CA ASN A 70 8.28 15.72 12.69
C ASN A 70 7.04 16.63 12.60
N GLY A 71 5.94 16.16 13.15
CA GLY A 71 4.72 16.91 13.33
C GLY A 71 4.30 16.93 14.80
N VAL A 72 3.21 17.61 15.07
CA VAL A 72 2.65 17.70 16.41
C VAL A 72 1.14 17.55 16.33
N SER A 73 0.59 16.66 17.15
CA SER A 73 -0.85 16.49 17.31
C SER A 73 -1.28 17.23 18.58
N ILE A 74 -2.21 18.15 18.45
CA ILE A 74 -2.72 18.95 19.57
C ILE A 74 -4.13 18.48 19.90
N TRP A 75 -4.27 17.85 21.06
CA TRP A 75 -5.54 17.35 21.57
C TRP A 75 -6.15 18.38 22.48
N ARG A 76 -7.38 18.80 22.18
CA ARG A 76 -8.14 19.77 22.97
C ARG A 76 -9.43 19.11 23.41
N THR A 77 -9.86 19.42 24.63
CA THR A 77 -11.20 19.07 25.08
C THR A 77 -12.22 19.82 24.23
N SER A 78 -13.37 19.19 23.98
CA SER A 78 -14.51 19.88 23.35
C SER A 78 -15.05 20.96 24.29
N LYS A 79 -15.87 21.88 23.75
CA LYS A 79 -16.48 22.95 24.55
C LYS A 79 -17.30 22.33 25.71
N GLY A 80 -16.85 22.53 26.94
CA GLY A 80 -17.45 22.02 28.19
C GLY A 80 -16.67 22.50 29.42
N GLU A 81 -17.08 22.10 30.63
CA GLU A 81 -16.46 22.48 31.92
C GLU A 81 -15.11 21.80 32.21
N CYS A 82 -14.44 21.26 31.20
CA CYS A 82 -13.19 20.51 31.37
C CYS A 82 -11.98 21.43 31.12
N ASP A 83 -11.37 21.91 32.21
CA ASP A 83 -10.22 22.83 32.21
C ASP A 83 -8.86 22.19 31.87
N LEU A 84 -8.87 20.98 31.31
CA LEU A 84 -7.64 20.30 30.90
C LEU A 84 -6.94 21.09 29.79
N GLN A 85 -5.66 21.41 30.03
CA GLN A 85 -4.84 22.09 29.04
C GLN A 85 -4.66 21.22 27.78
N PRO A 86 -4.52 21.84 26.59
CA PRO A 86 -4.25 21.11 25.36
C PRO A 86 -3.03 20.18 25.51
N LYS A 87 -3.20 18.90 25.20
CA LYS A 87 -2.10 17.93 25.19
C LYS A 87 -1.41 17.99 23.84
N VAL A 88 -0.15 18.37 23.87
CA VAL A 88 0.72 18.44 22.69
C VAL A 88 1.49 17.14 22.59
N MET A 89 1.28 16.38 21.53
CA MET A 89 1.93 15.09 21.30
C MET A 89 2.83 15.20 20.06
N PRO A 90 4.17 15.13 20.20
CA PRO A 90 5.04 15.03 19.05
C PRO A 90 4.74 13.74 18.29
N LYS A 91 4.75 13.81 16.96
CA LYS A 91 4.52 12.68 16.07
C LYS A 91 5.61 12.67 15.01
N GLN A 92 6.20 11.51 14.82
CA GLN A 92 7.15 11.29 13.73
C GLN A 92 6.42 10.48 12.66
N LEU A 93 6.38 10.99 11.43
CA LEU A 93 5.75 10.34 10.30
C LEU A 93 6.82 9.87 9.34
N LEU A 94 6.72 8.62 8.91
CA LEU A 94 7.61 8.06 7.89
C LEU A 94 7.32 8.74 6.55
N LEU A 95 8.33 9.40 6.00
CA LEU A 95 8.26 10.06 4.70
C LEU A 95 8.79 9.16 3.60
N ALA A 96 9.96 8.54 3.80
CA ALA A 96 10.63 7.73 2.79
C ALA A 96 11.45 6.62 3.45
N VAL A 97 11.72 5.54 2.75
CA VAL A 97 12.48 4.38 3.25
C VAL A 97 13.82 4.26 2.53
N GLY A 98 14.83 3.68 3.21
CA GLY A 98 16.14 3.45 2.61
C GLY A 98 16.24 2.20 1.72
N SER A 99 15.23 1.33 1.72
CA SER A 99 15.21 0.09 0.94
C SER A 99 13.79 -0.36 0.62
N ARG A 100 13.60 -1.08 -0.50
CA ARG A 100 12.31 -1.67 -0.88
C ARG A 100 11.86 -2.72 0.12
N THR A 101 10.54 -2.88 0.24
CA THR A 101 9.96 -3.97 1.02
C THR A 101 9.83 -5.21 0.14
N ASN A 102 10.52 -6.30 0.50
CA ASN A 102 10.40 -7.55 -0.21
C ASN A 102 9.05 -8.21 0.14
N VAL A 103 8.26 -8.51 -0.90
CA VAL A 103 6.99 -9.21 -0.78
C VAL A 103 7.08 -10.57 -1.45
N THR A 104 6.51 -11.58 -0.81
CA THR A 104 6.46 -12.95 -1.33
C THR A 104 5.02 -13.34 -1.58
N LEU A 105 4.73 -13.78 -2.80
CA LEU A 105 3.44 -14.37 -3.14
C LEU A 105 3.48 -15.85 -2.76
N SER A 106 2.55 -16.28 -1.91
CA SER A 106 2.50 -17.65 -1.38
C SER A 106 1.13 -18.25 -1.61
N GLU A 107 1.12 -19.52 -2.04
CA GLU A 107 -0.10 -20.33 -2.17
C GLU A 107 -0.70 -20.73 -0.81
N ASP A 108 0.06 -20.62 0.27
CA ASP A 108 -0.37 -20.90 1.64
C ASP A 108 -0.87 -19.65 2.39
N ALA A 109 -1.02 -18.52 1.69
CA ALA A 109 -1.48 -17.28 2.30
C ALA A 109 -2.96 -17.35 2.73
N PRO A 110 -3.41 -16.61 3.78
CA PRO A 110 -4.80 -16.62 4.25
C PRO A 110 -5.87 -16.23 3.21
N PHE A 111 -5.45 -15.66 2.08
CA PHE A 111 -6.29 -15.33 0.94
C PHE A 111 -5.75 -15.93 -0.36
N SER A 112 -5.13 -17.11 -0.31
CA SER A 112 -4.73 -17.85 -1.52
C SER A 112 -5.94 -18.23 -2.36
N ASP A 113 -7.03 -18.60 -1.69
CA ASP A 113 -8.37 -18.65 -2.26
C ASP A 113 -9.19 -17.45 -1.80
N TRP A 114 -9.79 -16.73 -2.76
CA TRP A 114 -10.65 -15.61 -2.42
C TRP A 114 -11.97 -16.13 -1.80
N PRO A 115 -12.28 -15.78 -0.53
CA PRO A 115 -13.46 -16.30 0.15
C PRO A 115 -14.78 -15.75 -0.40
N GLY A 116 -14.76 -14.66 -1.17
CA GLY A 116 -15.98 -13.96 -1.56
C GLY A 116 -16.54 -13.05 -0.46
N VAL A 117 -17.63 -12.37 -0.79
CA VAL A 117 -18.28 -11.40 0.11
C VAL A 117 -19.75 -11.75 0.30
N ARG A 118 -20.21 -11.68 1.55
CA ARG A 118 -21.59 -11.94 1.93
C ARG A 118 -22.54 -11.01 1.16
N GLY A 119 -23.47 -11.61 0.42
CA GLY A 119 -24.50 -10.89 -0.35
C GLY A 119 -24.05 -10.36 -1.70
N LEU A 120 -22.86 -10.74 -2.20
CA LEU A 120 -22.35 -10.40 -3.53
C LEU A 120 -22.06 -11.68 -4.34
N SER A 121 -23.11 -12.36 -4.79
CA SER A 121 -22.97 -13.55 -5.65
C SER A 121 -22.66 -13.19 -7.10
N GLY A 122 -21.70 -13.87 -7.73
CA GLY A 122 -21.36 -13.68 -9.14
C GLY A 122 -20.41 -12.51 -9.44
N TYR A 123 -19.86 -11.88 -8.41
CA TYR A 123 -18.79 -10.89 -8.45
C TYR A 123 -17.50 -11.48 -7.87
N ASP A 124 -16.38 -10.79 -8.06
CA ASP A 124 -15.08 -11.12 -7.48
C ASP A 124 -14.61 -12.57 -7.74
N LYS A 125 -14.82 -13.08 -8.96
CA LYS A 125 -14.36 -14.42 -9.35
C LYS A 125 -12.84 -14.42 -9.54
N GLY A 126 -12.20 -15.54 -9.18
CA GLY A 126 -10.74 -15.67 -9.23
C GLY A 126 -10.05 -14.92 -8.09
N ASN A 127 -8.72 -14.87 -8.13
CA ASN A 127 -7.92 -14.17 -7.13
C ASN A 127 -6.90 -13.25 -7.80
N TYR A 128 -7.12 -11.95 -7.67
CA TYR A 128 -6.31 -10.89 -8.26
C TYR A 128 -5.63 -10.05 -7.17
N LEU A 129 -5.63 -10.49 -5.91
CA LEU A 129 -5.11 -9.71 -4.80
C LEU A 129 -3.65 -9.28 -5.00
N SER A 130 -2.79 -10.17 -5.51
CA SER A 130 -1.39 -9.87 -5.79
C SER A 130 -1.24 -8.78 -6.86
N VAL A 131 -2.02 -8.87 -7.95
CA VAL A 131 -2.06 -7.89 -9.04
C VAL A 131 -2.50 -6.52 -8.52
N LEU A 132 -3.60 -6.51 -7.76
CA LEU A 132 -4.17 -5.31 -7.17
C LEU A 132 -3.25 -4.68 -6.12
N TYR A 133 -2.55 -5.50 -5.33
CA TYR A 133 -1.59 -5.05 -4.33
C TYR A 133 -0.42 -4.30 -4.98
N LEU A 134 0.17 -4.87 -6.04
CA LEU A 134 1.22 -4.20 -6.80
C LEU A 134 0.69 -2.90 -7.41
N ALA A 135 -0.50 -2.92 -8.02
CA ALA A 135 -1.11 -1.73 -8.64
C ALA A 135 -1.28 -0.59 -7.63
N TRP A 136 -1.76 -0.90 -6.43
CA TRP A 136 -1.86 0.09 -5.36
C TRP A 136 -0.50 0.57 -4.87
N ALA A 137 0.48 -0.31 -4.74
CA ALA A 137 1.84 0.07 -4.37
C ALA A 137 2.43 1.10 -5.36
N TYR A 138 2.20 0.89 -6.66
CA TYR A 138 2.56 1.86 -7.69
C TYR A 138 1.79 3.18 -7.54
N ILE A 139 0.45 3.12 -7.45
CA ILE A 139 -0.40 4.34 -7.39
C ILE A 139 -0.03 5.20 -6.19
N LEU A 140 0.18 4.60 -5.02
CA LEU A 140 0.59 5.30 -3.81
C LEU A 140 1.99 5.89 -3.94
N SER A 141 2.91 5.18 -4.58
CA SER A 141 4.27 5.66 -4.86
C SER A 141 4.28 6.84 -5.84
N ALA A 142 3.52 6.75 -6.94
CA ALA A 142 3.35 7.85 -7.89
C ALA A 142 2.71 9.06 -7.21
N ARG A 143 1.70 8.83 -6.36
CA ARG A 143 1.04 9.90 -5.62
C ARG A 143 1.99 10.58 -4.63
N TRP A 144 2.84 9.79 -3.97
CA TRP A 144 3.86 10.28 -3.07
C TRP A 144 4.88 11.17 -3.80
N VAL A 145 5.36 10.78 -4.99
CA VAL A 145 6.23 11.61 -5.84
C VAL A 145 5.55 12.92 -6.22
N GLU A 146 4.29 12.88 -6.66
CA GLU A 146 3.52 14.07 -7.04
C GLU A 146 3.38 15.07 -5.89
N LEU A 147 3.14 14.56 -4.67
CA LEU A 147 3.00 15.39 -3.48
C LEU A 147 4.34 16.00 -3.06
N LEU A 148 5.43 15.24 -3.11
CA LEU A 148 6.75 15.74 -2.71
C LEU A 148 7.38 16.68 -3.75
N ASN A 149 7.15 16.45 -5.05
CA ASN A 149 7.59 17.38 -6.09
C ASN A 149 6.90 18.76 -6.01
N SER A 150 5.85 18.89 -5.19
CA SER A 150 5.27 20.20 -4.88
C SER A 150 6.08 21.00 -3.85
N SER A 151 7.05 20.36 -3.18
CA SER A 151 7.99 20.98 -2.24
C SER A 151 9.26 21.42 -2.96
N ALA A 152 9.78 22.61 -2.62
CA ALA A 152 11.01 23.13 -3.22
C ALA A 152 12.27 22.34 -2.83
N ASP A 153 12.24 21.67 -1.67
CA ASP A 153 13.41 21.01 -1.07
C ASP A 153 13.64 19.55 -1.52
N HIS A 154 12.78 19.02 -2.40
CA HIS A 154 12.78 17.60 -2.76
C HIS A 154 12.77 17.42 -4.28
N GLU A 155 13.82 16.80 -4.82
CA GLU A 155 13.85 16.34 -6.21
C GLU A 155 13.34 14.90 -6.24
N CYS A 156 12.14 14.67 -6.79
CA CYS A 156 11.53 13.35 -6.82
C CYS A 156 11.41 12.83 -8.26
N HIS A 157 11.70 11.55 -8.42
CA HIS A 157 11.67 10.88 -9.70
C HIS A 157 10.75 9.66 -9.66
N MET A 158 10.01 9.46 -10.75
CA MET A 158 9.22 8.26 -10.99
C MET A 158 9.63 7.69 -12.35
N ALA A 159 10.17 6.49 -12.39
CA ALA A 159 10.60 5.85 -13.62
C ALA A 159 10.24 4.36 -13.62
N TYR A 160 10.02 3.80 -14.81
CA TYR A 160 10.11 2.35 -14.94
C TYR A 160 11.58 1.96 -14.93
N THR A 161 11.92 0.90 -14.22
CA THR A 161 13.26 0.36 -14.35
C THR A 161 13.30 -0.34 -15.71
N ALA A 162 14.25 0.08 -16.55
CA ALA A 162 14.49 -0.64 -17.78
C ALA A 162 15.00 -2.02 -17.40
N GLN A 163 14.18 -3.06 -17.55
CA GLN A 163 14.75 -4.37 -17.83
C GLN A 163 15.42 -4.23 -19.19
N GLU A 164 16.74 -4.39 -19.20
CA GLU A 164 17.47 -4.72 -20.41
C GLU A 164 16.65 -5.78 -21.14
N ALA A 165 16.41 -5.55 -22.43
CA ALA A 165 15.72 -6.49 -23.30
C ALA A 165 16.59 -7.73 -23.48
N ASP A 166 16.83 -8.48 -22.41
CA ASP A 166 17.46 -9.76 -22.46
C ASP A 166 16.39 -10.76 -22.91
N ASN A 167 16.47 -11.04 -24.19
CA ASN A 167 15.93 -12.23 -24.85
C ASN A 167 16.59 -13.50 -24.30
N VAL A 168 16.61 -13.66 -22.98
CA VAL A 168 17.10 -14.86 -22.30
C VAL A 168 16.11 -15.16 -21.20
N LEU A 169 15.10 -15.97 -21.55
CA LEU A 169 14.45 -16.83 -20.57
C LEU A 169 15.58 -17.53 -19.78
N PRO A 170 15.69 -17.34 -18.46
CA PRO A 170 16.44 -18.28 -17.66
C PRO A 170 15.71 -19.60 -17.79
N GLU A 171 16.30 -20.56 -18.51
CA GLU A 171 15.92 -21.97 -18.43
C GLU A 171 16.27 -22.48 -17.02
N SER A 172 15.57 -22.02 -15.99
CA SER A 172 15.60 -22.61 -14.65
C SER A 172 14.55 -21.95 -13.76
N ASP A 173 13.29 -22.28 -14.00
CA ASP A 173 12.43 -22.92 -13.01
C ASP A 173 11.04 -23.05 -13.62
N LYS A 174 10.45 -24.25 -13.52
CA LYS A 174 9.11 -24.56 -14.01
C LYS A 174 8.05 -23.90 -13.11
N GLN A 175 8.18 -22.61 -12.82
CA GLN A 175 7.13 -21.85 -12.16
C GLN A 175 6.04 -21.59 -13.21
N SER A 176 4.82 -22.06 -12.96
CA SER A 176 3.67 -21.72 -13.79
C SER A 176 3.49 -20.21 -13.79
N VAL A 177 3.71 -19.56 -14.92
CA VAL A 177 3.42 -18.14 -15.10
C VAL A 177 1.91 -17.97 -15.20
N ILE A 178 1.32 -17.18 -14.30
CA ILE A 178 -0.09 -16.82 -14.31
C ILE A 178 -0.26 -15.66 -15.31
N GLU A 179 -1.03 -15.93 -16.35
CA GLU A 179 -1.39 -14.92 -17.35
C GLU A 179 -2.53 -14.04 -16.81
N VAL A 180 -2.27 -12.73 -16.76
CA VAL A 180 -3.23 -11.71 -16.36
C VAL A 180 -3.85 -11.11 -17.62
N ASP A 181 -5.16 -11.32 -17.77
CA ASP A 181 -5.96 -10.68 -18.81
C ASP A 181 -6.31 -9.24 -18.38
N ILE A 182 -5.95 -8.25 -19.19
CA ILE A 182 -6.26 -6.83 -18.96
C ILE A 182 -7.37 -6.31 -19.90
N GLY A 183 -7.92 -7.19 -20.75
CA GLY A 183 -8.93 -6.89 -21.76
C GLY A 183 -8.37 -6.42 -23.10
N ASP A 184 -9.17 -6.58 -24.15
CA ASP A 184 -8.74 -6.36 -25.55
C ASP A 184 -8.63 -4.88 -25.97
N ASN A 185 -9.23 -3.95 -25.21
CA ASN A 185 -9.35 -2.53 -25.57
C ASN A 185 -8.48 -1.63 -24.66
N VAL A 186 -7.25 -2.03 -24.38
CA VAL A 186 -6.28 -1.24 -23.62
C VAL A 186 -5.38 -0.41 -24.55
N CYS A 187 -5.01 0.80 -24.12
CA CYS A 187 -4.02 1.59 -24.87
C CYS A 187 -2.60 1.07 -24.61
N GLU A 188 -1.65 1.42 -25.49
CA GLU A 188 -0.25 1.01 -25.35
C GLU A 188 0.34 1.43 -23.99
N GLN A 189 0.01 2.63 -23.50
CA GLN A 189 0.49 3.14 -22.22
C GLN A 189 -0.02 2.34 -21.02
N GLU A 190 -1.26 1.86 -21.08
CA GLU A 190 -1.85 1.02 -20.03
C GLU A 190 -1.25 -0.38 -20.05
N ALA A 191 -1.11 -0.97 -21.24
CA ALA A 191 -0.44 -2.27 -21.38
C ALA A 191 1.01 -2.20 -20.87
N LEU A 192 1.72 -1.12 -21.18
CA LEU A 192 3.06 -0.86 -20.69
C LEU A 192 3.12 -0.70 -19.17
N TRP A 193 2.17 0.04 -18.59
CA TRP A 193 2.05 0.18 -17.14
C TRP A 193 1.84 -1.19 -16.46
N TRP A 194 0.88 -2.00 -16.91
CA TRP A 194 0.63 -3.33 -16.36
C TRP A 194 1.84 -4.25 -16.51
N ARG A 195 2.54 -4.20 -17.65
CA ARG A 195 3.73 -5.02 -17.86
C ARG A 195 4.81 -4.69 -16.84
N ASN A 196 5.15 -3.42 -16.68
CA ASN A 196 6.18 -3.01 -15.72
C ASN A 196 5.77 -3.32 -14.28
N LEU A 197 4.47 -3.28 -13.97
CA LEU A 197 3.94 -3.64 -12.67
C LEU A 197 4.07 -5.13 -12.36
N LEU A 198 3.83 -5.99 -13.36
CA LEU A 198 3.78 -7.45 -13.21
C LEU A 198 5.13 -8.12 -13.46
N CYS A 199 6.10 -7.41 -14.07
CA CYS A 199 7.46 -7.90 -14.24
C CYS A 199 8.07 -8.33 -12.90
N SER A 200 8.70 -9.51 -12.89
CA SER A 200 9.49 -9.97 -11.75
C SER A 200 10.64 -8.99 -11.46
N GLY A 201 10.77 -8.60 -10.19
CA GLY A 201 11.81 -7.68 -9.72
C GLY A 201 11.31 -6.26 -9.44
N ASP A 202 12.19 -5.28 -9.61
CA ASP A 202 11.97 -3.89 -9.23
C ASP A 202 11.34 -3.09 -10.38
N GLY A 203 10.18 -3.48 -10.92
CA GLY A 203 9.64 -2.96 -12.19
C GLY A 203 9.35 -1.45 -12.27
N TRP A 204 9.42 -0.72 -11.15
CA TRP A 204 9.34 0.73 -11.10
C TRP A 204 10.16 1.28 -9.93
N ASP A 205 10.57 2.54 -10.06
CA ASP A 205 11.24 3.30 -9.03
C ASP A 205 10.55 4.63 -8.77
N ALA A 206 10.29 4.86 -7.48
CA ALA A 206 9.76 6.10 -6.94
C ALA A 206 10.74 6.60 -5.88
N THR A 207 11.49 7.65 -6.22
CA THR A 207 12.61 8.11 -5.40
C THR A 207 12.48 9.59 -5.04
N VAL A 208 13.14 9.97 -3.94
CA VAL A 208 13.38 11.36 -3.55
C VAL A 208 14.83 11.54 -3.14
N ASP A 209 15.46 12.57 -3.65
CA ASP A 209 16.79 12.98 -3.21
C ASP A 209 16.68 14.03 -2.10
N TYR A 210 17.35 13.75 -0.98
CA TYR A 210 17.40 14.62 0.18
C TYR A 210 18.81 14.56 0.80
N ASN A 211 19.44 15.73 1.03
CA ASN A 211 20.80 15.84 1.56
C ASN A 211 21.86 14.97 0.83
N GLY A 212 21.73 14.81 -0.49
CA GLY A 212 22.66 14.01 -1.30
C GLY A 212 22.50 12.49 -1.12
N ARG A 213 21.39 12.03 -0.53
CA ARG A 213 21.00 10.62 -0.46
C ARG A 213 19.65 10.41 -1.13
N THR A 214 19.55 9.29 -1.85
CA THR A 214 18.31 8.85 -2.49
C THR A 214 17.53 7.95 -1.55
N TYR A 215 16.27 8.30 -1.33
CA TYR A 215 15.30 7.51 -0.58
C TYR A 215 14.18 7.02 -1.50
N LEU A 216 13.48 5.98 -1.08
CA LEU A 216 12.39 5.35 -1.83
C LEU A 216 11.03 5.67 -1.20
N SER A 217 9.98 5.63 -2.02
CA SER A 217 8.59 5.63 -1.53
C SER A 217 8.41 4.56 -0.46
N PRO A 218 7.65 4.83 0.62
CA PRO A 218 7.27 3.81 1.60
C PRO A 218 6.59 2.60 0.96
N TRP A 219 5.92 2.78 -0.17
CA TRP A 219 5.24 1.72 -0.92
C TRP A 219 6.09 1.12 -2.04
N SER A 220 7.39 1.38 -2.07
CA SER A 220 8.31 0.68 -2.95
C SER A 220 8.45 -0.77 -2.50
N VAL A 221 7.91 -1.67 -3.32
CA VAL A 221 7.91 -3.12 -3.08
C VAL A 221 8.74 -3.83 -4.13
N SER A 222 9.33 -4.97 -3.76
CA SER A 222 10.02 -5.87 -4.66
C SER A 222 9.39 -7.25 -4.56
N ALA A 223 8.85 -7.74 -5.67
CA ALA A 223 8.21 -9.06 -5.75
C ALA A 223 9.10 -10.00 -6.54
N ASN A 224 9.97 -10.72 -5.83
CA ASN A 224 10.82 -11.74 -6.45
C ASN A 224 9.96 -12.95 -6.83
N ASN A 225 10.12 -13.44 -8.06
CA ASN A 225 9.39 -14.59 -8.59
C ASN A 225 7.87 -14.47 -8.46
N ALA A 226 7.32 -13.28 -8.77
CA ALA A 226 5.87 -13.07 -8.72
C ALA A 226 5.11 -14.06 -9.64
N GLY A 227 5.76 -14.56 -10.69
CA GLY A 227 5.15 -15.53 -11.60
C GLY A 227 3.96 -14.96 -12.35
N LEU A 228 3.86 -13.63 -12.47
CA LEU A 228 2.79 -12.93 -13.17
C LEU A 228 3.30 -12.43 -14.52
N ALA A 229 2.49 -12.57 -15.56
CA ALA A 229 2.76 -11.96 -16.86
C ALA A 229 1.46 -11.51 -17.52
N LEU A 230 1.56 -10.57 -18.46
CA LEU A 230 0.43 -10.22 -19.31
C LEU A 230 0.10 -11.34 -20.28
N ALA A 231 -1.19 -11.66 -20.43
CA ALA A 231 -1.67 -12.63 -21.42
C ALA A 231 -1.36 -12.17 -22.87
N THR A 232 -1.42 -10.86 -23.12
CA THR A 232 -1.24 -10.29 -24.46
C THR A 232 0.13 -9.63 -24.61
N ARG A 233 0.85 -9.99 -25.67
CA ARG A 233 2.15 -9.38 -26.02
C ARG A 233 1.93 -8.13 -26.86
N TYR A 234 2.15 -6.96 -26.26
CA TYR A 234 2.14 -5.69 -26.98
C TYR A 234 3.56 -5.33 -27.44
N PRO A 235 3.76 -4.92 -28.71
CA PRO A 235 5.01 -4.30 -29.14
C PRO A 235 5.15 -2.94 -28.48
N LEU A 236 6.34 -2.61 -27.99
CA LEU A 236 6.54 -1.43 -27.15
C LEU A 236 7.60 -0.50 -27.74
N SER A 237 7.29 0.78 -27.73
CA SER A 237 8.28 1.85 -27.89
C SER A 237 9.13 2.00 -26.63
N ALA A 238 10.43 2.26 -26.81
CA ALA A 238 11.43 2.26 -25.74
C ALA A 238 11.36 3.46 -24.77
N GLU A 239 10.57 4.48 -25.09
CA GLU A 239 10.55 5.73 -24.33
C GLU A 239 9.11 6.11 -23.99
N SER A 240 8.65 5.67 -22.82
CA SER A 240 7.41 6.18 -22.24
C SER A 240 7.67 6.68 -20.83
N ASN A 241 7.15 7.87 -20.53
CA ASN A 241 7.12 8.40 -19.17
C ASN A 241 6.26 7.48 -18.27
N SER A 242 6.65 7.40 -16.99
CA SER A 242 5.85 6.73 -15.97
C SER A 242 4.45 7.37 -15.87
N SER A 243 3.42 6.55 -15.66
CA SER A 243 2.06 7.04 -15.52
C SER A 243 1.86 7.71 -14.15
N GLY A 244 1.28 8.90 -14.14
CA GLY A 244 0.90 9.57 -12.89
C GLY A 244 -0.17 8.79 -12.12
N SER A 245 -0.35 9.13 -10.85
CA SER A 245 -1.25 8.40 -9.93
C SER A 245 -2.71 8.39 -10.40
N VAL A 246 -3.18 9.50 -10.97
CA VAL A 246 -4.56 9.64 -11.48
C VAL A 246 -4.80 8.73 -12.68
N VAL A 247 -3.84 8.68 -13.60
CA VAL A 247 -3.93 7.85 -14.81
C VAL A 247 -3.83 6.37 -14.44
N ALA A 248 -2.90 6.01 -13.55
CA ALA A 248 -2.76 4.64 -13.05
C ALA A 248 -4.03 4.17 -12.28
N LEU A 249 -4.67 5.06 -11.53
CA LEU A 249 -5.93 4.76 -10.86
C LEU A 249 -7.08 4.51 -11.86
N GLU A 250 -7.12 5.25 -12.97
CA GLU A 250 -8.08 4.99 -14.04
C GLU A 250 -7.86 3.62 -14.67
N TYR A 251 -6.60 3.21 -14.89
CA TYR A 251 -6.25 1.88 -15.41
C TYR A 251 -6.70 0.78 -14.45
N LEU A 252 -6.39 0.92 -13.15
CA LEU A 252 -6.86 0.01 -12.11
C LEU A 252 -8.39 -0.06 -12.04
N SER A 253 -9.08 1.07 -12.16
CA SER A 253 -10.54 1.13 -12.16
C SER A 253 -11.12 0.33 -13.33
N ARG A 254 -10.58 0.49 -14.55
CA ARG A 254 -11.02 -0.27 -15.73
C ARG A 254 -10.79 -1.77 -15.56
N PHE A 255 -9.65 -2.16 -15.00
CA PHE A 255 -9.36 -3.56 -14.67
C PHE A 255 -10.36 -4.14 -13.64
N CYS A 256 -10.68 -3.38 -12.59
CA CYS A 256 -11.66 -3.78 -11.59
C CYS A 256 -13.07 -3.94 -12.17
N VAL A 257 -13.46 -3.07 -13.10
CA VAL A 257 -14.74 -3.16 -13.82
C VAL A 257 -14.78 -4.40 -14.71
N HIS A 258 -13.70 -4.67 -15.46
CA HIS A 258 -13.61 -5.79 -16.38
C HIS A 258 -13.76 -7.13 -15.66
N HIS A 259 -13.01 -7.35 -14.58
CA HIS A 259 -13.06 -8.59 -13.79
C HIS A 259 -14.17 -8.61 -12.72
N ARG A 260 -14.82 -7.46 -12.47
CA ARG A 260 -15.84 -7.27 -11.42
C ARG A 260 -15.31 -7.56 -10.02
N ILE A 261 -14.09 -7.11 -9.71
CA ILE A 261 -13.28 -7.45 -8.53
C ILE A 261 -13.17 -6.31 -7.48
N TYR A 262 -14.24 -5.54 -7.28
CA TYR A 262 -14.22 -4.34 -6.41
C TYR A 262 -13.89 -4.66 -4.95
N ALA A 263 -14.32 -5.82 -4.44
CA ALA A 263 -14.06 -6.20 -3.07
C ALA A 263 -12.58 -6.51 -2.86
N GLN A 264 -11.98 -7.25 -3.80
CA GLN A 264 -10.55 -7.55 -3.79
C GLN A 264 -9.73 -6.27 -3.90
N CYS A 265 -10.16 -5.30 -4.71
CA CYS A 265 -9.48 -4.01 -4.84
C CYS A 265 -9.43 -3.25 -3.50
N SER A 266 -10.51 -3.30 -2.72
CA SER A 266 -10.59 -2.67 -1.40
C SER A 266 -9.71 -3.40 -0.37
N VAL A 267 -9.72 -4.73 -0.38
CA VAL A 267 -8.87 -5.54 0.52
C VAL A 267 -7.39 -5.33 0.21
N ALA A 268 -7.01 -5.30 -1.08
CA ALA A 268 -5.64 -5.03 -1.50
C ALA A 268 -5.17 -3.64 -1.04
N LEU A 269 -6.04 -2.62 -1.11
CA LEU A 269 -5.74 -1.28 -0.61
C LEU A 269 -5.49 -1.28 0.92
N ALA A 270 -6.31 -2.00 1.68
CA ALA A 270 -6.09 -2.15 3.12
C ALA A 270 -4.76 -2.88 3.43
N GLY A 271 -4.43 -3.91 2.63
CA GLY A 271 -3.17 -4.64 2.73
C GLY A 271 -1.95 -3.75 2.54
N ILE A 272 -1.91 -2.95 1.48
CA ILE A 272 -0.76 -2.07 1.19
C ILE A 272 -0.56 -0.97 2.24
N PHE A 273 -1.64 -0.45 2.84
CA PHE A 273 -1.52 0.46 3.97
C PHE A 273 -0.91 -0.22 5.19
N SER A 274 -1.20 -1.51 5.38
CA SER A 274 -0.71 -2.29 6.52
C SER A 274 0.79 -2.63 6.43
N THR A 275 1.34 -2.72 5.20
CA THR A 275 2.75 -3.05 4.94
C THR A 275 3.73 -2.07 5.60
N ASN A 276 3.33 -0.81 5.77
CA ASN A 276 4.15 0.21 6.45
C ASN A 276 3.78 0.46 7.92
N THR A 277 2.59 0.05 8.37
CA THR A 277 2.19 0.17 9.78
C THR A 277 2.72 -0.99 10.63
N ALA A 278 3.06 -2.14 10.03
CA ALA A 278 3.64 -3.28 10.76
C ALA A 278 5.02 -2.96 11.40
N LYS A 279 5.70 -1.90 10.96
CA LYS A 279 6.94 -1.41 11.60
C LYS A 279 6.69 -0.58 12.86
N CYS A 280 5.45 -0.15 13.13
CA CYS A 280 5.11 0.70 14.30
C CYS A 280 4.85 -0.09 15.60
N TYR A 281 4.94 -1.42 15.61
CA TYR A 281 4.65 -2.26 16.79
C TYR A 281 5.84 -3.03 17.36
N ARG A 282 7.08 -2.70 16.96
CA ARG A 282 8.28 -3.13 17.71
C ARG A 282 8.73 -1.98 18.60
N ASP A 283 8.08 -1.85 19.74
CA ASP A 283 8.71 -1.19 20.89
C ASP A 283 9.76 -2.15 21.46
N THR A 284 10.97 -1.62 21.64
CA THR A 284 12.10 -2.22 22.38
C THR A 284 11.76 -2.50 23.82
#